data_AF-A0A846X6L7-F1
#
_entry.id   AF-A0A846X6L7-F1
#
_cell.length_a   1.000
_cell.length_b   1.000
_cell.length_c   1.000
_cell.angle_alpha   90.00
_cell.angle_beta   90.00
_cell.angle_gamma   90.00
#
_symmetry.space_group_name_H-M   'P 1'
#
loop_
_entity.id
_entity.type
_entity.pdbx_description
1 polymer ?
#
loop_
_entity_poly.entity_id
_entity_poly.type
_entity_poly.pdbx_seq_one_letter_code
_entity_poly.pdbx_strand_id
1 'polypeptide(L)'
;MAGTNEVLANVATTSGLIGGAAGTIGAVVPAGADDVSLLVSAGSAAHAANFLATSVVDHAEVAQYGVSLAAVASTYIMADNAVQF
;
A
#
# COMPACT_ATOMS: atom_id res chain seq x y z
N MET A 1 -1.61 -14.79 -16.55
CA MET A 1 -2.43 -13.84 -15.76
C MET A 1 -2.51 -14.16 -14.27
N ALA A 2 -2.16 -15.36 -13.78
CA ALA A 2 -2.22 -15.69 -12.35
C ALA A 2 -1.40 -14.73 -11.45
N GLY A 3 -0.14 -14.45 -11.81
CA GLY A 3 0.72 -13.55 -11.03
C GLY A 3 0.24 -12.09 -10.94
N THR A 4 -0.40 -11.56 -11.98
CA THR A 4 -1.01 -10.21 -11.94
C THR A 4 -2.14 -10.15 -10.91
N ASN A 5 -3.02 -11.15 -10.91
CA ASN A 5 -4.15 -11.20 -9.98
C ASN A 5 -3.67 -11.35 -8.54
N GLU A 6 -2.61 -12.13 -8.31
CA GLU A 6 -1.99 -12.26 -6.98
C GLU A 6 -1.43 -10.93 -6.47
N VAL A 7 -0.69 -10.19 -7.31
CA VAL A 7 -0.14 -8.88 -6.94
C VAL A 7 -1.26 -7.89 -6.60
N LEU A 8 -2.28 -7.78 -7.46
CA LEU A 8 -3.40 -6.85 -7.23
C LEU A 8 -4.22 -7.24 -5.98
N ALA A 9 -4.47 -8.54 -5.77
CA ALA A 9 -5.18 -9.03 -4.59
C ALA A 9 -4.39 -8.77 -3.30
N ASN A 10 -3.08 -8.96 -3.31
CA ASN A 10 -2.22 -8.68 -2.16
C ASN A 10 -2.19 -7.18 -1.83
N VAL A 11 -2.05 -6.30 -2.83
CA VAL A 11 -2.12 -4.85 -2.62
C VAL A 11 -3.47 -4.43 -2.05
N ALA A 12 -4.57 -4.94 -2.61
CA ALA A 12 -5.91 -4.63 -2.12
C ALA A 12 -6.10 -5.09 -0.67
N THR A 13 -5.65 -6.30 -0.34
CA THR A 13 -5.75 -6.87 1.01
C THR A 13 -4.94 -6.04 2.01
N THR A 14 -3.68 -5.74 1.71
CA THR A 14 -2.80 -4.96 2.58
C THR A 14 -3.31 -3.52 2.73
N SER A 15 -3.78 -2.89 1.65
CA SER A 15 -4.41 -1.57 1.70
C SER A 15 -5.63 -1.57 2.62
N GLY A 16 -6.47 -2.60 2.54
CA GLY A 16 -7.64 -2.75 3.39
C GLY A 16 -7.27 -2.87 4.88
N LEU A 17 -6.22 -3.63 5.20
CA LEU A 17 -5.73 -3.78 6.58
C LEU A 17 -5.17 -2.46 7.13
N ILE A 18 -4.31 -1.78 6.36
CA ILE A 18 -3.72 -0.50 6.80
C ILE A 18 -4.78 0.58 6.92
N GLY A 19 -5.67 0.69 5.93
CA GLY A 19 -6.78 1.65 5.96
C GLY A 19 -7.75 1.39 7.11
N GLY A 20 -8.07 0.12 7.39
CA GLY A 20 -8.90 -0.27 8.54
C GLY A 20 -8.27 0.03 9.90
N ALA A 21 -6.94 -0.02 9.99
CA ALA A 21 -6.19 0.30 11.20
C ALA A 21 -5.83 1.79 11.35
N ALA A 22 -6.09 2.63 10.33
CA ALA A 22 -5.66 4.03 10.31
C ALA A 22 -6.12 4.84 11.54
N GLY A 23 -7.37 4.64 11.96
CA GLY A 23 -7.93 5.31 13.14
C GLY A 23 -7.21 4.92 14.43
N THR A 24 -6.84 3.65 14.58
CA THR A 24 -6.12 3.17 15.76
C THR A 24 -4.64 3.54 15.75
N ILE A 25 -4.03 3.61 14.57
CA ILE A 25 -2.61 3.98 14.42
C ILE A 25 -2.40 5.48 14.71
N GLY A 26 -3.34 6.34 14.29
CA GLY A 26 -3.27 7.79 14.52
C GLY A 26 -3.72 8.26 15.89
N ALA A 27 -4.49 7.44 16.62
CA ALA A 27 -5.01 7.79 17.95
C ALA A 27 -3.96 7.56 19.05
N VAL A 28 -2.94 8.42 19.10
CA VAL A 28 -1.93 8.40 20.16
C VAL A 28 -2.34 9.36 21.27
N VAL A 29 -2.51 8.83 22.48
CA VAL A 29 -2.85 9.60 23.69
C VAL A 29 -1.61 9.73 24.58
N PRO A 30 -1.34 10.91 25.17
CA PRO A 30 -0.24 11.06 26.12
C PRO A 30 -0.37 10.11 27.31
N ALA A 31 0.73 9.51 27.73
CA ALA A 31 0.77 8.64 28.92
C ALA A 31 0.59 9.43 30.23
N GLY A 32 0.87 10.74 30.21
CA GLY A 32 0.78 11.66 31.32
C GLY A 32 0.66 13.11 30.85
N ALA A 33 0.50 14.03 31.80
CA ALA A 33 0.38 15.46 31.53
C ALA A 33 1.73 16.20 31.50
N ASP A 34 2.85 15.47 31.67
CA ASP A 34 4.18 16.04 31.57
C ASP A 34 4.54 16.36 30.11
N ASP A 35 5.43 17.33 29.93
CA ASP A 35 5.82 17.82 28.61
C ASP A 35 6.43 16.72 27.72
N VAL A 36 7.10 15.72 28.30
CA VAL A 36 7.69 14.61 27.55
C VAL A 36 6.60 13.69 27.01
N SER A 37 5.61 13.32 27.83
CA SER A 37 4.46 12.53 27.40
C SER A 37 3.67 13.23 26.29
N LEU A 38 3.46 14.54 26.40
CA LEU A 38 2.78 15.34 25.37
C LEU A 38 3.59 15.37 24.06
N LEU A 39 4.90 15.62 24.14
CA LEU A 39 5.79 15.66 22.98
C LEU A 39 5.85 14.32 22.26
N VAL A 40 5.98 13.21 23.00
CA VAL A 40 6.00 11.86 22.43
C VAL A 40 4.68 11.55 21.74
N SER A 41 3.55 11.84 22.39
CA SER A 41 2.23 11.61 21.79
C SER A 41 2.04 12.38 20.48
N ALA A 42 2.41 13.65 20.46
CA ALA A 42 2.33 14.48 19.25
C ALA A 42 3.27 13.98 18.14
N GLY A 43 4.51 13.61 18.49
CA GLY A 43 5.48 13.07 17.55
C GLY A 43 5.06 11.73 16.95
N SER A 44 4.51 10.82 17.77
CA SER A 44 3.97 9.54 17.32
C SER A 44 2.74 9.72 16.43
N ALA A 45 1.85 10.66 16.74
CA ALA A 45 0.70 10.98 15.88
C ALA A 45 1.16 11.54 14.52
N ALA A 46 2.17 12.42 14.49
CA ALA A 46 2.75 12.94 13.26
C ALA A 46 3.44 11.83 12.43
N HIS A 47 4.17 10.94 13.11
CA HIS A 47 4.80 9.78 12.46
C HIS A 47 3.76 8.83 11.87
N ALA A 48 2.69 8.54 12.60
CA ALA A 48 1.55 7.74 12.13
C ALA A 48 0.90 8.35 10.90
N ALA A 49 0.66 9.66 10.88
CA ALA A 49 0.12 10.36 9.72
C ALA A 49 1.06 10.26 8.51
N ASN A 50 2.37 10.44 8.72
CA ASN A 50 3.37 10.28 7.66
C ASN A 50 3.40 8.85 7.11
N PHE A 51 3.39 7.84 7.99
CA PHE A 51 3.35 6.43 7.61
C PHE A 51 2.12 6.09 6.75
N LEU A 52 0.94 6.57 7.15
CA LEU A 52 -0.28 6.36 6.37
C LEU A 52 -0.20 7.03 5.00
N ALA A 53 0.34 8.24 4.91
CA ALA A 53 0.53 8.94 3.65
C ALA A 53 1.52 8.20 2.72
N THR A 54 2.63 7.70 3.26
CA THR A 54 3.62 6.92 2.48
C THR A 54 3.03 5.59 2.03
N SER A 55 2.33 4.88 2.91
CA SER A 55 1.69 3.59 2.58
C SER A 55 0.73 3.70 1.40
N VAL A 56 -0.02 4.80 1.29
CA VAL A 56 -0.94 5.03 0.15
C VAL A 56 -0.16 5.16 -1.16
N VAL A 57 0.96 5.88 -1.15
CA VAL A 57 1.81 6.06 -2.34
C VAL A 57 2.43 4.73 -2.76
N ASP A 58 2.99 3.98 -1.80
CA ASP A 58 3.64 2.70 -2.08
C ASP A 58 2.63 1.67 -2.61
N HIS A 59 1.42 1.61 -2.04
CA HIS A 59 0.37 0.72 -2.54
C HIS A 59 -0.07 1.10 -3.97
N ALA A 60 -0.14 2.39 -4.28
CA ALA A 60 -0.46 2.85 -5.63
C ALA A 60 0.63 2.45 -6.63
N GLU A 61 1.91 2.51 -6.25
CA GLU A 61 3.03 2.06 -7.08
C GLU A 61 2.95 0.56 -7.37
N VAL A 62 2.74 -0.28 -6.36
CA VAL A 62 2.63 -1.74 -6.56
C VAL A 62 1.38 -2.10 -7.37
N ALA A 63 0.28 -1.36 -7.23
CA ALA A 63 -0.89 -1.53 -8.10
C ALA A 63 -0.57 -1.22 -9.58
N GLN A 64 0.17 -0.13 -9.84
CA GLN A 64 0.64 0.20 -11.19
C GLN A 64 1.59 -0.86 -11.74
N TYR A 65 2.44 -1.43 -10.91
CA TYR A 65 3.28 -2.56 -11.29
C TYR A 65 2.45 -3.79 -11.70
N GLY A 66 1.35 -4.09 -11.00
CA GLY A 66 0.41 -5.14 -11.42
C GLY A 66 -0.17 -4.88 -12.82
N VAL A 67 -0.55 -3.64 -13.11
CA VAL A 67 -1.07 -3.24 -14.43
C VAL A 67 0.00 -3.39 -15.52
N SER A 68 1.25 -2.99 -15.27
CA SER A 68 2.33 -3.13 -16.24
C SER A 68 2.64 -4.61 -16.53
N LEU A 69 2.57 -5.48 -15.52
CA LEU A 69 2.71 -6.93 -15.68
C LEU A 69 1.64 -7.50 -16.62
N ALA A 70 0.40 -7.03 -16.48
CA ALA A 70 -0.71 -7.45 -17.34
C ALA A 70 -0.49 -7.04 -18.80
N ALA A 71 -0.02 -5.82 -19.02
CA ALA A 71 0.29 -5.30 -20.35
C ALA A 71 1.41 -6.12 -21.02
N VAL A 72 2.48 -6.41 -20.28
CA VAL A 72 3.59 -7.26 -20.76
C VAL A 72 3.10 -8.66 -21.10
N ALA A 73 2.30 -9.28 -20.24
CA ALA A 73 1.72 -10.60 -20.50
C ALA A 73 0.85 -10.61 -21.77
N SER A 74 0.05 -9.56 -21.99
CA SER A 74 -0.74 -9.41 -23.22
C SER A 74 0.15 -9.36 -24.46
N THR A 75 1.25 -8.59 -24.42
CA THR A 75 2.19 -8.49 -25.55
C THR A 75 2.80 -9.83 -25.90
N TYR A 76 3.20 -10.64 -24.92
CA TYR A 76 3.74 -11.97 -25.16
C TYR A 76 2.71 -12.92 -25.78
N ILE A 77 1.45 -12.89 -25.33
CA ILE A 77 0.37 -13.69 -25.93
C ILE A 77 0.13 -13.29 -27.39
N MET A 78 0.12 -11.99 -27.68
CA MET A 78 -0.04 -11.50 -29.06
C MET A 78 1.12 -11.92 -29.96
N ALA A 79 2.36 -11.86 -29.44
CA ALA A 79 3.55 -12.30 -30.16
C ALA A 79 3.52 -13.80 -30.46
N ASP A 80 3.13 -14.63 -29.48
CA ASP A 80 3.04 -16.09 -29.66
C ASP A 80 1.98 -16.44 -30.72
N ASN A 81 0.81 -15.81 -30.66
CA ASN A 81 -0.26 -16.00 -31.65
C ASN A 81 0.15 -15.54 -33.07
N ALA A 82 1.08 -14.60 -33.21
CA ALA A 82 1.53 -14.12 -34.51
C ALA A 82 2.49 -15.08 -35.23
N VAL A 83 3.12 -16.01 -34.51
CA VAL A 83 4.13 -16.94 -35.04
C VAL A 83 3.55 -18.33 -35.36
N GLN A 84 2.31 -18.63 -34.96
CA GLN A 84 1.65 -19.93 -35.18
C GLN A 84 1.05 -20.15 -36.59
N PHE A 85 1.52 -19.43 -37.61
CA PHE A 85 1.17 -19.66 -39.02
C PHE A 85 2.35 -20.27 -39.78
#